data_AF-A0A134AD68-F1
#
_entry.id   AF-A0A134AD68-F1
#
_cell.length_a   1.000
_cell.length_b   1.000
_cell.length_c   1.000
_cell.angle_alpha   90.00
_cell.angle_beta   90.00
_cell.angle_gamma   90.00
#
_symmetry.space_group_name_H-M   'P 1'
#
loop_
_entity.id
_entity.type
_entity.pdbx_description
1 polymer ?
#
loop_
_entity_poly.entity_id
_entity_poly.type
_entity_poly.pdbx_seq_one_letter_code
_entity_poly.pdbx_strand_id
1 'polypeptide(L)' 'MAKDYLKDKGVEFEEKNVQEDPQARDELISKGYTGVPVIVIGEEEIVGFDPGKIDAALN' A
#
# COMPACT_ATOMS: atom_id res chain seq x y z
N MET A 1 4.20 -6.49 -9.21
CA MET A 1 5.31 -6.42 -8.22
C MET A 1 4.78 -6.45 -6.80
N ALA A 2 4.17 -5.38 -6.25
CA ALA A 2 3.59 -5.40 -4.89
C ALA A 2 2.43 -6.39 -4.72
N LYS A 3 1.48 -6.36 -5.66
CA LYS A 3 0.34 -7.28 -5.68
C LYS A 3 0.77 -8.72 -5.82
N ASP A 4 1.67 -9.01 -6.76
CA ASP A 4 2.20 -10.35 -6.97
C ASP A 4 2.93 -10.86 -5.73
N TYR A 5 3.67 -9.98 -5.05
CA TYR A 5 4.38 -10.31 -3.81
C TYR A 5 3.43 -10.69 -2.66
N LEU A 6 2.36 -9.90 -2.47
CA LEU A 6 1.30 -10.21 -1.49
C LEU A 6 0.55 -11.50 -1.85
N LYS A 7 0.28 -11.71 -3.16
CA LYS A 7 -0.42 -12.90 -3.66
C LYS A 7 0.41 -14.17 -3.51
N ASP A 8 1.72 -14.09 -3.75
CA ASP A 8 2.67 -15.20 -3.57
C ASP A 8 2.81 -15.58 -2.09
N LYS A 9 2.75 -14.58 -1.20
CA LYS A 9 2.65 -14.77 0.25
C LYS A 9 1.30 -15.33 0.72
N GLY A 10 0.30 -15.41 -0.14
CA GLY A 10 -1.06 -15.86 0.22
C GLY A 10 -1.83 -14.85 1.08
N VAL A 11 -1.46 -13.57 1.02
CA VAL A 11 -2.09 -12.49 1.79
C VAL A 11 -3.27 -11.95 0.99
N GLU A 12 -4.46 -11.92 1.62
CA GLU A 12 -5.60 -11.20 1.06
C GLU A 12 -5.36 -9.69 1.17
N PHE A 13 -5.44 -8.99 0.05
CA PHE A 13 -5.31 -7.54 -0.01
C PHE A 13 -6.43 -6.95 -0.86
N GLU A 14 -6.86 -5.75 -0.50
CA GLU A 14 -7.81 -4.96 -1.28
C GLU A 14 -7.04 -3.95 -2.14
N GLU A 15 -7.31 -3.94 -3.44
CA GLU A 15 -6.72 -2.95 -4.33
C GLU A 15 -7.58 -1.69 -4.37
N LYS A 16 -7.05 -0.61 -3.81
CA LYS A 16 -7.68 0.72 -3.90
C LYS A 16 -6.92 1.59 -4.90
N ASN A 17 -7.56 1.92 -6.02
CA ASN A 17 -6.94 2.70 -7.08
C ASN A 17 -7.09 4.20 -6.83
N VAL A 18 -6.02 4.85 -6.36
CA VAL A 18 -5.99 6.30 -6.11
C VAL A 18 -6.12 7.17 -7.38
N GLN A 19 -6.00 6.58 -8.56
CA GLN A 19 -6.28 7.28 -9.82
C GLN A 19 -7.78 7.36 -10.10
N GLU A 20 -8.55 6.35 -9.67
CA GLU A 20 -10.00 6.28 -9.84
C GLU A 20 -10.75 6.80 -8.61
N ASP A 21 -10.15 6.68 -7.43
CA ASP A 21 -10.68 7.17 -6.16
C ASP A 21 -9.91 8.44 -5.72
N PRO A 22 -10.41 9.63 -6.08
CA PRO A 22 -9.81 10.89 -5.66
C PRO A 22 -9.84 11.06 -4.14
N GLN A 23 -10.75 10.41 -3.42
CA GLN A 23 -10.83 10.48 -1.96
C GLN A 23 -9.62 9.78 -1.32
N ALA A 24 -9.25 8.61 -1.82
CA ALA A 24 -8.04 7.91 -1.40
C ALA A 24 -6.77 8.72 -1.74
N ARG A 25 -6.75 9.40 -2.89
CA ARG A 25 -5.66 10.31 -3.25
C ARG A 25 -5.55 11.49 -2.28
N ASP A 26 -6.67 12.14 -1.97
CA ASP A 26 -6.72 13.26 -1.04
C ASP A 26 -6.32 12.85 0.39
N GLU A 27 -6.67 11.65 0.85
CA GLU A 27 -6.15 11.11 2.12
C GLU A 27 -4.64 10.97 2.11
N LEU A 28 -4.05 10.41 1.05
CA LEU A 28 -2.59 10.27 0.94
C LEU A 28 -1.89 11.62 0.96
N ILE A 29 -2.40 12.59 0.20
CA ILE A 29 -1.84 13.95 0.16
C ILE A 29 -1.98 14.62 1.54
N SER A 30 -3.13 14.45 2.20
CA SER A 30 -3.39 14.98 3.55
C SER A 30 -2.44 14.38 4.59
N LYS A 31 -2.12 13.09 4.46
CA LYS A 31 -1.11 12.40 5.27
C LYS A 31 0.33 12.79 4.93
N GLY A 32 0.56 13.58 3.88
CA GLY A 32 1.88 14.02 3.43
C GLY A 32 2.60 13.00 2.55
N TYR A 33 1.89 11.97 2.07
CA TYR A 33 2.44 10.98 1.16
C TYR A 33 2.43 11.51 -0.27
N THR A 34 3.61 11.73 -0.81
CA THR A 34 3.83 12.24 -2.17
C THR A 34 4.20 11.15 -3.18
N GLY A 35 4.36 9.90 -2.72
CA GLY A 35 4.79 8.77 -3.54
C GLY A 35 3.74 7.68 -3.63
N VAL A 36 3.48 7.21 -4.86
CA VAL A 36 2.73 5.98 -5.13
C VAL A 36 3.70 4.91 -5.65
N PRO A 37 3.45 3.61 -5.42
CA PRO A 37 2.28 3.01 -4.75
C PRO A 37 2.31 3.17 -3.23
N VAL A 38 1.15 3.25 -2.58
CA VAL A 38 1.05 3.17 -1.10
C VAL A 38 0.38 1.84 -0.75
N ILE A 39 0.99 1.11 0.17
CA ILE A 39 0.56 -0.20 0.64
C ILE A 39 0.19 -0.04 2.10
N VAL A 40 -1.06 -0.30 2.44
CA VAL A 40 -1.54 -0.24 3.82
C VAL A 40 -1.78 -1.67 4.30
N ILE A 41 -1.11 -2.06 5.38
CA ILE A 41 -1.19 -3.39 5.98
C ILE A 41 -1.60 -3.20 7.44
N GLY A 42 -2.89 -3.39 7.72
CA GLY A 42 -3.46 -3.12 9.05
C GLY A 42 -3.33 -1.64 9.44
N GLU A 43 -2.52 -1.34 10.45
CA GLU A 43 -2.18 0.02 10.89
C GLU A 43 -0.88 0.56 10.28
N GLU A 44 -0.11 -0.27 9.56
CA GLU A 44 1.11 0.18 8.89
C GLU A 44 0.82 0.75 7.50
N GLU A 45 1.36 1.94 7.24
CA GLU A 45 1.28 2.62 5.95
C GLU A 45 2.67 2.69 5.32
N ILE A 46 2.86 1.91 4.26
CA ILE A 46 4.11 1.81 3.53
C ILE A 46 3.98 2.61 2.25
N VAL A 47 4.76 3.68 2.16
CA VAL A 47 4.84 4.51 0.95
C VAL A 47 5.94 3.96 0.05
N GLY A 48 5.58 3.66 -1.19
CA GLY A 48 6.44 2.99 -2.16
C GLY A 48 6.32 1.47 -2.11
N PHE A 49 7.01 0.82 -3.04
CA PHE A 49 7.18 -0.63 -3.00
C PHE A 49 8.49 -0.95 -2.26
N ASP A 50 8.36 -1.27 -0.96
CA ASP A 50 9.49 -1.67 -0.13
C ASP A 50 9.26 -3.08 0.44
N PRO A 51 9.84 -4.12 -0.19
CA PRO A 51 9.63 -5.49 0.24
C PRO A 51 10.08 -5.74 1.68
N GLY A 52 11.08 -5.01 2.20
CA GLY A 52 11.53 -5.16 3.58
C GLY A 52 10.50 -4.65 4.59
N LYS A 53 9.84 -3.52 4.29
CA LYS A 53 8.74 -3.03 5.12
C LYS A 53 7.50 -3.90 4.99
N ILE A 54 7.20 -4.40 3.79
CA ILE A 54 6.07 -5.31 3.57
C ILE A 54 6.28 -6.59 4.37
N ASP A 55 7.49 -7.17 4.34
CA ASP A 55 7.84 -8.32 5.17
C ASP A 55 7.65 -8.02 6.66
N ALA A 56 8.11 -6.86 7.14
CA ALA A 56 7.98 -6.47 8.54
C ALA A 56 6.51 -6.30 8.98
N ALA A 57 5.68 -5.72 8.12
CA ALA A 57 4.26 -5.51 8.38
C ALA A 57 3.43 -6.81 8.35
N LEU A 58 3.92 -7.83 7.65
CA LEU A 58 3.27 -9.14 7.52
C LEU A 58 3.70 -10.17 8.59
N ASN A 59 4.67 -9.83 9.45
CA ASN A 59 5.33 -10.76 10.38
C ASN A 59 4.93 -10.49 11.83
#